data_AF-A0A7V8ZGK5-F1
#
_entry.id   AF-A0A7V8ZGK5-F1
#
_cell.length_a   1.000
_cell.length_b   1.000
_cell.length_c   1.000
_cell.angle_alpha   90.00
_cell.angle_beta   90.00
_cell.angle_gamma   90.00
#
_symmetry.space_group_name_H-M   'P 1'
#
loop_
_entity.id
_entity.type
_entity.pdbx_description
1 polymer ?
#
loop_
_entity_poly.entity_id
_entity_poly.type
_entity_poly.pdbx_seq_one_letter_code
_entity_poly.pdbx_strand_id
1 'polypeptide(L)'
;MRKSRHMGLLDLVGLDPFTGPGRTQRKGNRLHAKGTQSPGTLVGIKYREQADSAADWWFAVTVSPTGTEPFRACCKQSVTEIGDALRLGMPVTVHHDGDDVAISWDGSGPGGWRPARKIADGIDDARARPPKGETGEATVLGFRLMTMLGLTRRERDVRVDLDGAERRIKVAPPEWASHLLAPGTTWPVAVKGDRVDVDWQAALARHGTGVGVATPEPTEEPAPGPAPEERAASAVTSFAQRFIPAEAPGATDEIDAETWLRISAGLIHERVKRRDRAAYIEAQGVPADSWEVADSAWQRRMMSDPELQTRYAAAMQR
;
A
#
# COMPACT_ATOMS: atom_id res chain seq x y z
N MET A 1 -53.07 -5.02 -26.71
CA MET A 1 -51.93 -5.89 -27.05
C MET A 1 -50.63 -5.20 -26.65
N ARG A 2 -50.05 -5.54 -25.51
CA ARG A 2 -48.75 -5.04 -25.03
C ARG A 2 -47.70 -6.12 -25.29
N LYS A 3 -46.62 -5.80 -26.02
CA LYS A 3 -45.48 -6.71 -26.24
C LYS A 3 -44.56 -6.64 -25.01
N SER A 4 -44.52 -7.73 -24.25
CA SER A 4 -43.52 -7.99 -23.22
C SER A 4 -42.13 -8.08 -23.85
N ARG A 5 -41.19 -7.25 -23.38
CA ARG A 5 -39.76 -7.44 -23.61
C ARG A 5 -39.25 -8.43 -22.58
N HIS A 6 -38.83 -9.61 -23.03
CA HIS A 6 -37.94 -10.47 -22.25
C HIS A 6 -36.58 -9.77 -22.15
N MET A 7 -36.27 -9.30 -20.94
CA MET A 7 -34.95 -8.80 -20.57
C MET A 7 -34.21 -10.02 -20.01
N GLY A 8 -33.27 -10.53 -20.79
CA GLY A 8 -32.47 -11.71 -20.45
C GLY A 8 -31.65 -11.48 -19.19
N LEU A 9 -31.77 -12.42 -18.27
CA LEU A 9 -31.10 -12.50 -16.98
C LEU A 9 -29.65 -13.00 -17.16
N LEU A 10 -28.80 -12.25 -17.87
CA LEU A 10 -27.40 -12.65 -18.14
C LEU A 10 -26.37 -11.50 -18.11
N ASP A 11 -26.69 -10.37 -17.46
CA ASP A 11 -25.78 -9.20 -17.39
C ASP A 11 -25.13 -8.98 -16.01
N LEU A 12 -25.15 -9.99 -15.14
CA LEU A 12 -24.73 -9.79 -13.74
C LEU A 12 -23.77 -10.84 -13.17
N VAL A 13 -22.83 -11.34 -13.98
CA VAL A 13 -21.54 -11.83 -13.47
C VAL A 13 -20.49 -11.55 -14.55
N GLY A 14 -19.62 -10.55 -14.32
CA GLY A 14 -18.52 -10.17 -15.20
C GLY A 14 -17.37 -11.19 -15.22
N LEU A 15 -17.66 -12.43 -15.58
CA LEU A 15 -16.70 -13.48 -15.91
C LEU A 15 -16.97 -13.91 -17.34
N ASP A 16 -16.45 -13.11 -18.27
CA ASP A 16 -16.48 -13.39 -19.69
C ASP A 16 -15.43 -14.50 -19.99
N PRO A 17 -15.78 -15.68 -20.50
CA PRO A 17 -14.87 -16.82 -20.71
C PRO A 17 -13.93 -16.67 -21.93
N PHE A 18 -13.77 -15.45 -22.45
CA PHE A 18 -12.83 -15.08 -23.52
C PHE A 18 -11.50 -14.50 -22.99
N THR A 19 -11.07 -14.91 -21.79
CA THR A 19 -9.97 -14.35 -20.98
C THR A 19 -8.56 -14.57 -21.55
N GLY A 20 -8.32 -14.19 -22.80
CA GLY A 20 -6.99 -13.80 -23.22
C GLY A 20 -6.68 -12.40 -22.64
N PRO A 21 -5.40 -12.05 -22.43
CA PRO A 21 -5.03 -10.67 -22.14
C PRO A 21 -5.68 -9.74 -23.17
N GLY A 22 -6.28 -8.64 -22.71
CA GLY A 22 -6.87 -7.64 -23.61
C GLY A 22 -5.84 -7.16 -24.65
N ARG A 23 -6.30 -6.59 -25.78
CA ARG A 23 -5.43 -6.18 -26.91
C ARG A 23 -4.22 -5.35 -26.47
N THR A 24 -4.40 -4.45 -25.49
CA THR A 24 -3.32 -3.63 -24.93
C THR A 24 -2.32 -4.48 -24.13
N GLN A 25 -2.79 -5.40 -23.30
CA GLN A 25 -1.93 -6.30 -22.55
C GLN A 25 -1.13 -7.24 -23.48
N ARG A 26 -1.73 -7.71 -24.58
CA ARG A 26 -1.00 -8.49 -25.62
C ARG A 26 0.12 -7.67 -26.26
N LYS A 27 -0.13 -6.38 -26.52
CA LYS A 27 0.89 -5.47 -27.07
C LYS A 27 2.01 -5.25 -26.06
N GLY A 28 1.69 -4.99 -24.79
CA GLY A 28 2.68 -4.89 -23.72
C GLY A 28 3.54 -6.16 -23.63
N ASN A 29 2.92 -7.34 -23.54
CA ASN A 29 3.63 -8.62 -23.50
C ASN A 29 4.53 -8.84 -24.73
N ARG A 30 4.07 -8.43 -25.92
CA ARG A 30 4.88 -8.49 -27.14
C ARG A 30 6.08 -7.54 -27.07
N LEU A 31 5.87 -6.32 -26.57
CA LEU A 31 6.92 -5.33 -26.40
C LEU A 31 8.00 -5.87 -25.45
N HIS A 32 7.59 -6.45 -24.32
CA HIS A 32 8.53 -7.06 -23.37
C HIS A 32 9.27 -8.28 -23.95
N ALA A 33 8.60 -9.09 -24.78
CA ALA A 33 9.20 -10.30 -25.36
C ALA A 33 10.05 -10.05 -26.62
N LYS A 34 9.73 -9.03 -27.41
CA LYS A 34 10.31 -8.81 -28.76
C LYS A 34 10.81 -7.39 -29.01
N GLY A 35 10.48 -6.45 -28.14
CA GLY A 35 10.95 -5.07 -28.24
C GLY A 35 12.44 -4.98 -27.98
N THR A 36 13.07 -3.98 -28.57
CA THR A 36 14.49 -3.69 -28.36
C THR A 36 14.69 -3.27 -26.91
N GLN A 37 15.60 -3.94 -26.22
CA GLN A 37 15.96 -3.59 -24.86
C GLN A 37 16.96 -2.42 -24.88
N SER A 38 16.74 -1.41 -24.04
CA SER A 38 17.61 -0.26 -23.91
C SER A 38 17.62 0.27 -22.47
N PRO A 39 18.73 0.90 -22.04
CA PRO A 39 18.72 1.61 -20.78
C PRO A 39 17.77 2.81 -20.88
N GLY A 40 17.12 3.14 -19.77
CA GLY A 40 16.31 4.34 -19.64
C GLY A 40 16.47 4.97 -18.26
N THR A 41 15.98 6.20 -18.16
CA THR A 41 15.92 6.96 -16.91
C THR A 41 14.49 7.40 -16.66
N LEU A 42 13.97 7.15 -15.46
CA LEU A 42 12.63 7.57 -15.07
C LEU A 42 12.63 9.08 -14.81
N VAL A 43 11.97 9.86 -15.68
CA VAL A 43 11.96 11.33 -15.61
C VAL A 43 10.61 11.91 -15.17
N GLY A 44 9.55 11.11 -15.20
CA GLY A 44 8.25 11.53 -14.67
C GLY A 44 7.43 10.38 -14.12
N ILE A 45 6.69 10.64 -13.05
CA ILE A 45 5.74 9.72 -12.44
C ILE A 45 4.43 10.47 -12.27
N LYS A 46 3.35 9.87 -12.75
CA LYS A 46 1.99 10.32 -12.45
C LYS A 46 1.26 9.20 -11.74
N TYR A 47 0.62 9.56 -10.64
CA TYR A 47 -0.07 8.61 -9.76
C TYR A 47 -1.52 9.03 -9.57
N ARG A 48 -2.45 8.07 -9.69
CA ARG A 48 -3.87 8.27 -9.37
C ARG A 48 -4.41 7.06 -8.62
N GLU A 49 -4.98 7.31 -7.45
CA GLU A 49 -5.82 6.30 -6.79
C GLU A 49 -7.11 6.13 -7.55
N GLN A 50 -7.63 4.91 -7.54
CA GLN A 50 -9.03 4.66 -7.81
C GLN A 50 -9.69 4.18 -6.52
N ALA A 51 -10.89 4.68 -6.21
CA ALA A 51 -11.56 4.39 -4.94
C ALA A 51 -11.78 2.88 -4.69
N ASP A 52 -11.91 2.09 -5.76
CA ASP A 52 -12.27 0.67 -5.71
C ASP A 52 -11.30 -0.25 -6.48
N SER A 53 -10.12 0.25 -6.89
CA SER A 53 -9.19 -0.55 -7.70
C SER A 53 -7.72 -0.21 -7.45
N ALA A 54 -6.82 -1.01 -8.02
CA ALA A 54 -5.39 -0.77 -7.95
C ALA A 54 -5.04 0.63 -8.49
N ALA A 55 -4.05 1.28 -7.87
CA ALA A 55 -3.61 2.58 -8.30
C ALA A 55 -3.11 2.55 -9.75
N ASP A 56 -3.42 3.61 -10.48
CA ASP A 56 -2.91 3.79 -11.83
C ASP A 56 -1.61 4.57 -11.79
N TRP A 57 -0.59 3.99 -12.44
CA TRP A 57 0.71 4.61 -12.60
C TRP A 57 1.01 4.89 -14.06
N TRP A 58 1.47 6.11 -14.32
CA TRP A 58 2.05 6.48 -15.60
C TRP A 58 3.48 6.93 -15.39
N PHE A 59 4.33 6.54 -16.32
CA PHE A 59 5.77 6.78 -16.29
C PHE A 59 6.19 7.53 -17.54
N ALA A 60 7.04 8.53 -17.38
CA ALA A 60 7.82 9.14 -18.45
C ALA A 60 9.26 8.69 -18.31
N VAL A 61 9.82 8.20 -19.40
CA VAL A 61 11.18 7.70 -19.46
C VAL A 61 11.93 8.37 -20.60
N THR A 62 13.18 8.74 -20.32
CA THR A 62 14.17 9.01 -21.37
C THR A 62 14.83 7.68 -21.70
N VAL A 63 14.62 7.17 -22.90
CA VAL A 63 15.20 5.93 -23.41
C VAL A 63 16.48 6.29 -24.14
N SER A 64 17.56 5.54 -23.89
CA SER A 64 18.88 5.76 -24.50
C SER A 64 19.32 4.52 -25.29
N PRO A 65 18.78 4.26 -26.49
CA PRO A 65 19.15 3.09 -27.26
C PRO A 65 20.57 3.19 -27.79
N THR A 66 21.23 2.04 -27.96
CA THR A 66 22.58 2.00 -28.54
C THR A 66 22.53 2.36 -30.02
N GLY A 67 23.28 3.39 -30.43
CA GLY A 67 23.44 3.77 -31.83
C GLY A 67 22.35 4.68 -32.40
N THR A 68 21.40 5.15 -31.58
CA THR A 68 20.41 6.16 -31.96
C THR A 68 20.36 7.28 -30.91
N GLU A 69 19.78 8.42 -31.26
CA GLU A 69 19.58 9.49 -30.29
C GLU A 69 18.60 9.06 -29.18
N PRO A 70 18.81 9.51 -27.93
CA PRO A 70 17.86 9.31 -26.86
C PRO A 70 16.50 9.94 -27.19
N PHE A 71 15.41 9.26 -26.82
CA PHE A 71 14.06 9.76 -27.02
C PHE A 71 13.23 9.65 -25.76
N ARG A 72 12.15 10.42 -25.71
CA ARG A 72 11.24 10.47 -24.56
C ARG A 72 9.94 9.75 -24.88
N ALA A 73 9.54 8.84 -24.00
CA ALA A 73 8.32 8.07 -24.17
C ALA A 73 7.54 7.95 -22.84
N CYS A 74 6.28 7.53 -22.93
CA CYS A 74 5.42 7.38 -21.77
C CYS A 74 4.62 6.07 -21.83
N CYS A 75 4.48 5.41 -20.68
CA CYS A 75 3.63 4.23 -20.54
C CYS A 75 2.79 4.29 -19.27
N LYS A 76 1.71 3.51 -19.26
CA LYS A 76 0.95 3.17 -18.05
C LYS A 76 1.25 1.72 -17.71
N GLN A 77 1.64 1.42 -16.47
CA GLN A 77 1.85 0.05 -15.98
C GLN A 77 1.40 -0.05 -14.54
N SER A 78 0.96 -1.22 -14.11
CA SER A 78 0.73 -1.53 -12.69
C SER A 78 2.04 -1.95 -12.06
N VAL A 79 2.30 -1.47 -10.84
CA VAL A 79 3.49 -1.81 -10.06
C VAL A 79 3.00 -2.37 -8.74
N THR A 80 3.30 -3.65 -8.47
CA THR A 80 2.84 -4.34 -7.26
C THR A 80 3.92 -4.41 -6.17
N GLU A 81 5.21 -4.50 -6.53
CA GLU A 81 6.29 -4.77 -5.57
C GLU A 81 7.32 -3.64 -5.44
N ILE A 82 7.42 -2.73 -6.42
CA ILE A 82 8.50 -1.73 -6.50
C ILE A 82 8.17 -0.38 -5.83
N GLY A 83 6.95 -0.15 -5.32
CA GLY A 83 6.51 1.14 -4.74
C GLY A 83 7.61 1.85 -3.94
N ASP A 84 8.03 1.27 -2.81
CA ASP A 84 9.41 0.88 -2.51
C ASP A 84 10.57 1.81 -2.90
N ALA A 85 11.08 1.48 -4.07
CA ALA A 85 12.32 1.94 -4.67
C ALA A 85 12.06 2.88 -5.85
N LEU A 86 10.80 3.15 -6.18
CA LEU A 86 10.41 4.02 -7.28
C LEU A 86 10.85 5.46 -6.97
N ARG A 87 11.69 6.02 -7.83
CA ARG A 87 12.19 7.39 -7.70
C ARG A 87 12.50 7.99 -9.06
N LEU A 88 12.32 9.31 -9.18
CA LEU A 88 12.81 10.02 -10.34
C LEU A 88 14.33 9.90 -10.45
N GLY A 89 14.83 9.89 -11.66
CA GLY A 89 16.25 9.71 -11.97
C GLY A 89 16.73 8.27 -11.85
N MET A 90 15.91 7.30 -11.41
CA MET A 90 16.38 5.92 -11.33
C MET A 90 16.66 5.34 -12.72
N PRO A 91 17.77 4.58 -12.88
CA PRO A 91 17.97 3.79 -14.07
C PRO A 91 16.91 2.69 -14.12
N VAL A 92 16.37 2.48 -15.32
CA VAL A 92 15.40 1.42 -15.60
C VAL A 92 15.80 0.69 -16.87
N THR A 93 15.38 -0.57 -16.98
CA THR A 93 15.45 -1.30 -18.26
C THR A 93 14.14 -1.08 -18.99
N VAL A 94 14.21 -0.69 -20.26
CA VAL A 94 13.04 -0.43 -21.11
C VAL A 94 13.07 -1.36 -22.31
N HIS A 95 11.94 -1.96 -22.64
CA HIS A 95 11.68 -2.56 -23.94
C HIS A 95 10.89 -1.58 -24.80
N HIS A 96 11.29 -1.40 -26.05
CA HIS A 96 10.63 -0.45 -26.95
C HIS A 96 10.47 -0.96 -28.38
N ASP A 97 9.49 -0.40 -29.08
CA ASP A 97 9.22 -0.57 -30.51
C ASP A 97 8.70 0.78 -31.03
N GLY A 98 9.61 1.60 -31.54
CA GLY A 98 9.35 3.03 -31.77
C GLY A 98 9.06 3.77 -30.46
N ASP A 99 7.96 4.53 -30.42
CA ASP A 99 7.56 5.31 -29.25
C ASP A 99 6.81 4.50 -28.17
N ASP A 100 6.44 3.26 -28.47
CA ASP A 100 5.83 2.37 -27.48
C ASP A 100 6.90 1.81 -26.56
N VAL A 101 6.76 2.03 -25.24
CA VAL A 101 7.73 1.61 -24.23
C VAL A 101 7.09 0.83 -23.11
N ALA A 102 7.79 -0.15 -22.56
CA ALA A 102 7.45 -0.85 -21.34
C ALA A 102 8.70 -0.95 -20.45
N ILE A 103 8.53 -0.63 -19.18
CA ILE A 103 9.57 -0.71 -18.16
C ILE A 103 9.56 -2.11 -17.57
N SER A 104 10.75 -2.68 -17.42
CA SER A 104 10.98 -3.93 -16.72
C SER A 104 11.33 -3.63 -15.27
N TRP A 105 10.42 -4.02 -14.38
CA TRP A 105 10.48 -3.71 -12.97
C TRP A 105 11.29 -4.77 -12.20
N ASP A 106 10.92 -6.04 -12.32
CA ASP A 106 11.45 -7.16 -11.52
C ASP A 106 11.35 -8.50 -12.27
N GLY A 107 11.20 -8.45 -13.60
CA GLY A 107 10.95 -9.64 -14.42
C GLY A 107 9.49 -10.13 -14.37
N SER A 108 8.65 -9.57 -13.49
CA SER A 108 7.20 -9.62 -13.72
C SER A 108 6.93 -8.82 -14.98
N GLY A 109 6.25 -9.44 -15.96
CA GLY A 109 5.96 -8.81 -17.24
C GLY A 109 5.23 -7.47 -17.08
N PRO A 110 4.90 -6.78 -18.17
CA PRO A 110 4.64 -5.34 -18.11
C PRO A 110 3.33 -4.92 -17.41
N GLY A 111 2.56 -5.85 -16.82
CA GLY A 111 1.50 -5.64 -15.84
C GLY A 111 0.53 -4.49 -16.11
N GLY A 112 -0.69 -4.77 -16.60
CA GLY A 112 -1.68 -3.70 -16.83
C GLY A 112 -1.28 -2.68 -17.90
N TRP A 113 -0.31 -3.02 -18.75
CA TRP A 113 0.36 -2.09 -19.67
C TRP A 113 -0.61 -1.42 -20.65
N ARG A 114 -0.42 -0.11 -20.84
CA ARG A 114 -1.03 0.68 -21.94
C ARG A 114 -0.08 1.77 -22.41
N PRO A 115 -0.13 2.17 -23.69
CA PRO A 115 0.55 3.38 -24.13
C PRO A 115 -0.07 4.59 -23.41
N ALA A 116 0.78 5.55 -23.02
CA ALA A 116 0.34 6.76 -22.35
C ALA A 116 0.54 7.98 -23.25
N ARG A 117 -0.33 8.97 -23.09
CA ARG A 117 -0.05 10.31 -23.62
C ARG A 117 1.17 10.89 -22.90
N LYS A 118 1.82 11.87 -23.54
CA LYS A 118 2.93 12.63 -22.96
C LYS A 118 2.51 13.18 -21.59
N ILE A 119 3.12 12.66 -20.53
CA ILE A 119 3.06 13.25 -19.19
C ILE A 119 4.24 14.23 -19.04
N ALA A 120 4.20 15.14 -18.07
CA ALA A 120 5.31 16.06 -17.78
C ALA A 120 6.47 15.33 -17.06
N ASP A 121 7.64 15.95 -17.03
CA ASP A 121 8.72 15.52 -16.12
C ASP A 121 8.34 15.91 -14.68
N GLY A 122 8.89 15.20 -13.70
CA GLY A 122 8.56 15.40 -12.29
C GLY A 122 7.45 14.48 -11.76
N ILE A 123 6.86 14.84 -10.62
CA ILE A 123 5.77 14.08 -9.99
C ILE A 123 4.44 14.79 -10.21
N ASP A 124 3.47 14.08 -10.76
CA ASP A 124 2.06 14.47 -10.77
C ASP A 124 1.27 13.53 -9.84
N ASP A 125 1.18 13.92 -8.58
CA ASP A 125 0.36 13.26 -7.57
C ASP A 125 -0.64 14.26 -6.97
N ALA A 126 -1.93 14.04 -7.25
CA ALA A 126 -3.01 14.92 -6.78
C ALA A 126 -3.19 14.91 -5.24
N ARG A 127 -2.61 13.93 -4.54
CA ARG A 127 -2.63 13.83 -3.08
C ARG A 127 -1.52 14.65 -2.42
N ALA A 128 -0.39 14.83 -3.11
CA ALA A 128 0.77 15.58 -2.64
C ALA A 128 0.52 17.09 -2.75
N ARG A 129 -0.54 17.57 -2.08
CA ARG A 129 -0.85 18.99 -2.00
C ARG A 129 0.12 19.67 -1.04
N PRO A 130 0.45 20.96 -1.27
CA PRO A 130 1.22 21.74 -0.32
C PRO A 130 0.57 21.67 1.07
N PRO A 131 1.33 21.36 2.12
CA PRO A 131 0.79 21.23 3.46
C PRO A 131 0.32 22.60 3.98
N LYS A 132 -0.60 22.61 4.94
CA LYS A 132 -1.18 23.82 5.51
C LYS A 132 -0.75 23.96 6.96
N GLY A 133 -0.20 25.10 7.33
CA GLY A 133 0.23 25.38 8.69
C GLY A 133 1.43 26.30 8.74
N GLU A 134 2.05 26.38 9.90
CA GLU A 134 3.34 27.04 10.08
C GLU A 134 4.43 26.18 9.46
N THR A 135 5.25 26.77 8.59
CA THR A 135 6.31 26.05 7.88
C THR A 135 7.51 25.84 8.79
N GLY A 136 8.05 24.63 8.81
CA GLY A 136 9.26 24.28 9.53
C GLY A 136 10.10 23.24 8.79
N GLU A 137 11.12 22.73 9.46
CA GLU A 137 11.95 21.64 8.97
C GLU A 137 11.88 20.45 9.92
N ALA A 138 12.04 19.26 9.35
CA ALA A 138 11.98 17.99 10.05
C ALA A 138 13.17 17.13 9.65
N THR A 139 13.93 16.61 10.61
CA THR A 139 14.98 15.62 10.32
C THR A 139 14.46 14.21 10.57
N VAL A 140 14.68 13.30 9.63
CA VAL A 140 14.38 11.87 9.79
C VAL A 140 15.40 11.25 10.72
N LEU A 141 14.99 10.76 11.88
CA LEU A 141 15.93 10.03 12.76
C LEU A 141 15.94 8.52 12.50
N GLY A 142 14.84 7.96 11.97
CA GLY A 142 14.70 6.52 11.73
C GLY A 142 13.32 6.16 11.18
N PHE A 143 13.16 4.91 10.76
CA PHE A 143 11.85 4.33 10.40
C PHE A 143 11.79 2.85 10.79
N ARG A 144 10.59 2.34 11.07
CA ARG A 144 10.35 0.92 11.36
C ARG A 144 9.42 0.31 10.30
N LEU A 145 9.62 -0.97 10.00
CA LEU A 145 8.66 -1.80 9.27
C LEU A 145 7.79 -2.53 10.30
N MET A 146 6.46 -2.44 10.16
CA MET A 146 5.54 -3.26 10.95
C MET A 146 4.90 -4.34 10.09
N THR A 147 4.76 -5.54 10.65
CA THR A 147 3.99 -6.61 10.04
C THR A 147 2.77 -6.84 10.92
N MET A 148 1.57 -6.65 10.36
CA MET A 148 0.32 -6.90 11.06
C MET A 148 -0.50 -7.94 10.28
N LEU A 149 -0.90 -9.02 10.95
CA LEU A 149 -1.77 -10.07 10.38
C LEU A 149 -1.20 -10.71 9.10
N GLY A 150 0.11 -10.98 9.06
CA GLY A 150 0.78 -11.55 7.88
C GLY A 150 0.88 -10.58 6.68
N LEU A 151 0.32 -9.38 6.79
CA LEU A 151 0.49 -8.29 5.84
C LEU A 151 1.59 -7.36 6.38
N THR A 152 2.70 -7.29 5.66
CA THR A 152 3.73 -6.29 5.93
C THR A 152 3.17 -4.92 5.55
N ARG A 153 2.59 -4.23 6.53
CA ARG A 153 2.05 -2.88 6.36
C ARG A 153 3.12 -1.91 6.78
N ARG A 154 3.68 -1.18 5.82
CA ARG A 154 4.74 -0.20 6.05
C ARG A 154 4.19 1.02 6.80
N GLU A 155 3.96 0.89 8.09
CA GLU A 155 3.70 2.01 8.98
C GLU A 155 5.04 2.53 9.48
N ARG A 156 5.46 3.68 8.96
CA ARG A 156 6.78 4.23 9.18
C ARG A 156 6.67 5.27 10.32
N ASP A 157 7.11 4.88 11.50
CA ASP A 157 7.27 5.81 12.63
C ASP A 157 8.48 6.71 12.34
N VAL A 158 8.24 7.98 12.02
CA VAL A 158 9.32 8.96 11.80
C VAL A 158 9.42 9.82 13.05
N ARG A 159 10.61 9.90 13.64
CA ARG A 159 10.87 10.92 14.66
C ARG A 159 11.31 12.19 13.95
N VAL A 160 10.65 13.28 14.27
CA VAL A 160 10.89 14.59 13.70
C VAL A 160 11.20 15.54 14.85
N ASP A 161 12.34 16.22 14.74
CA ASP A 161 12.62 17.39 15.55
C ASP A 161 11.92 18.60 14.92
N LEU A 162 11.03 19.25 15.67
CA LEU A 162 10.44 20.55 15.33
C LEU A 162 10.88 21.55 16.38
N ASP A 163 11.58 22.60 15.96
CA ASP A 163 11.99 23.71 16.83
C ASP A 163 12.79 23.29 18.10
N GLY A 164 13.58 22.22 18.00
CA GLY A 164 14.40 21.69 19.10
C GLY A 164 13.65 20.77 20.07
N ALA A 165 12.40 20.40 19.75
CA ALA A 165 11.63 19.40 20.48
C ALA A 165 11.45 18.12 19.65
N GLU A 166 12.00 17.01 20.13
CA GLU A 166 11.79 15.69 19.52
C GLU A 166 10.30 15.30 19.63
N ARG A 167 9.66 15.11 18.48
CA ARG A 167 8.30 14.55 18.38
C ARG A 167 8.33 13.27 17.57
N ARG A 168 7.59 12.26 18.04
CA ARG A 168 7.32 11.07 17.22
C ARG A 168 6.07 11.36 16.41
N ILE A 169 6.19 11.33 15.09
CA ILE A 169 5.08 11.50 14.18
C ILE A 169 4.94 10.27 13.30
N LYS A 170 3.70 9.85 13.08
CA LYS A 170 3.40 8.81 12.11
C LYS A 170 3.30 9.46 10.75
N VAL A 171 4.14 9.04 9.82
CA VAL A 171 4.15 9.59 8.47
C VAL A 171 3.97 8.45 7.49
N ALA A 172 2.92 8.57 6.67
CA ALA A 172 2.72 7.69 5.53
C ALA A 172 3.19 8.44 4.28
N PRO A 173 4.41 8.20 3.77
CA PRO A 173 4.83 8.81 2.51
C PRO A 173 3.93 8.30 1.38
N PRO A 174 3.69 9.13 0.34
CA PRO A 174 3.28 8.62 -0.95
C PRO A 174 4.24 7.53 -1.42
N GLU A 175 3.73 6.52 -2.13
CA GLU A 175 4.54 5.37 -2.54
C GLU A 175 5.83 5.78 -3.27
N TRP A 176 5.77 6.79 -4.15
CA TRP A 176 6.93 7.34 -4.87
C TRP A 176 7.93 8.10 -3.98
N ALA A 177 7.54 8.55 -2.79
CA ALA A 177 8.36 9.33 -1.88
C ALA A 177 9.10 8.44 -0.86
N SER A 178 8.92 7.11 -0.95
CA SER A 178 9.49 6.14 -0.02
C SER A 178 11.00 6.23 0.15
N HIS A 179 11.72 6.56 -0.92
CA HIS A 179 13.17 6.72 -0.93
C HIS A 179 13.66 7.95 -0.13
N LEU A 180 12.79 8.91 0.15
CA LEU A 180 13.14 10.14 0.88
C LEU A 180 13.29 9.92 2.40
N LEU A 181 13.04 8.71 2.92
CA LEU A 181 13.08 8.42 4.36
C LEU A 181 14.41 7.90 4.89
N ALA A 182 15.51 8.20 4.21
CA ALA A 182 16.82 7.87 4.76
C ALA A 182 17.04 8.64 6.08
N PRO A 183 17.49 7.99 7.17
CA PRO A 183 17.90 8.70 8.38
C PRO A 183 18.91 9.81 8.07
N GLY A 184 18.79 10.95 8.77
CA GLY A 184 19.55 12.18 8.53
C GLY A 184 18.99 13.09 7.43
N THR A 185 17.99 12.64 6.67
CA THR A 185 17.35 13.47 5.63
C THR A 185 16.51 14.57 6.28
N THR A 186 16.58 15.80 5.77
CA THR A 186 15.73 16.91 6.21
C THR A 186 14.58 17.16 5.24
N TRP A 187 13.40 17.40 5.77
CA TRP A 187 12.20 17.67 4.99
C TRP A 187 11.54 18.99 5.36
N PRO A 188 10.99 19.70 4.39
CA PRO A 188 10.05 20.76 4.64
C PRO A 188 8.73 20.17 5.18
N VAL A 189 8.23 20.74 6.26
CA VAL A 189 6.98 20.33 6.90
C VAL A 189 6.11 21.55 7.19
N ALA A 190 4.81 21.32 7.37
CA ALA A 190 3.92 22.28 8.01
C ALA A 190 3.30 21.68 9.26
N VAL A 191 3.21 22.50 10.30
CA VAL A 191 2.66 22.14 11.60
C VAL A 191 1.31 22.82 11.79
N LYS A 192 0.30 22.04 12.16
CA LYS A 192 -1.05 22.53 12.50
C LYS A 192 -1.53 21.85 13.78
N GLY A 193 -1.30 22.51 14.91
CA GLY A 193 -1.60 21.94 16.22
C GLY A 193 -0.61 20.82 16.57
N ASP A 194 -1.14 19.62 16.79
CA ASP A 194 -0.37 18.39 17.02
C ASP A 194 0.01 17.65 15.72
N ARG A 195 -0.56 18.08 14.59
CA ARG A 195 -0.35 17.44 13.30
C ARG A 195 0.84 18.03 12.54
N VAL A 196 1.65 17.15 11.97
CA VAL A 196 2.76 17.48 11.09
C VAL A 196 2.49 16.87 9.71
N ASP A 197 2.41 17.71 8.69
CA ASP A 197 2.26 17.29 7.30
C ASP A 197 3.55 17.60 6.53
N VAL A 198 4.10 16.62 5.83
CA VAL A 198 5.34 16.77 5.04
C VAL A 198 5.03 17.33 3.66
N ASP A 199 5.80 18.33 3.21
CA ASP A 199 5.78 18.78 1.83
C ASP A 199 6.66 17.86 0.98
N TRP A 200 6.06 16.79 0.47
CA TRP A 200 6.79 15.79 -0.32
C TRP A 200 7.34 16.34 -1.64
N GLN A 201 6.66 17.32 -2.25
CA GLN A 201 7.13 17.92 -3.50
C GLN A 201 8.36 18.78 -3.25
N ALA A 202 8.34 19.60 -2.19
CA ALA A 202 9.50 20.37 -1.80
C ALA A 202 10.63 19.49 -1.25
N ALA A 203 10.33 18.40 -0.55
CA ALA A 203 11.33 17.40 -0.14
C ALA A 203 12.04 16.80 -1.36
N LEU A 204 11.30 16.37 -2.38
CA LEU A 204 11.87 15.85 -3.62
C LEU A 204 12.75 16.88 -4.34
N ALA A 205 12.30 18.13 -4.42
CA ALA A 205 13.06 19.21 -5.05
C ALA A 205 14.41 19.46 -4.35
N ARG A 206 14.48 19.31 -3.02
CA ARG A 206 15.71 19.48 -2.22
C ARG A 206 16.70 18.34 -2.39
N HIS A 207 16.22 17.10 -2.36
CA HIS A 207 17.09 15.91 -2.44
C HIS A 207 17.48 15.57 -3.88
N GLY A 208 16.76 16.09 -4.87
CA GLY A 208 17.07 15.89 -6.28
C GLY A 208 16.66 14.51 -6.79
N THR A 209 16.67 14.34 -8.11
CA THR A 209 16.36 13.07 -8.76
C THR A 209 17.52 12.09 -8.59
N GLY A 210 17.27 10.88 -8.10
CA GLY A 210 18.24 9.78 -8.08
C GLY A 210 18.83 9.42 -6.71
N VAL A 211 18.49 10.12 -5.63
CA VAL A 211 18.99 9.80 -4.27
C VAL A 211 18.47 8.45 -3.79
N GLY A 212 19.40 7.67 -3.21
CA GLY A 212 19.32 6.22 -2.99
C GLY A 212 18.15 5.72 -2.15
N VAL A 213 17.96 4.40 -2.20
CA VAL A 213 17.00 3.69 -1.34
C VAL A 213 17.49 3.83 0.09
N ALA A 214 16.65 4.37 0.99
CA ALA A 214 16.90 4.34 2.41
C ALA A 214 17.08 2.88 2.85
N THR A 215 18.29 2.49 3.27
CA THR A 215 18.49 1.22 3.95
C THR A 215 17.77 1.32 5.29
N PRO A 216 16.78 0.45 5.59
CA PRO A 216 16.19 0.42 6.92
C PRO A 216 17.30 0.22 7.94
N GLU A 217 17.20 0.91 9.08
CA GLU A 217 18.04 0.53 10.20
C GLU A 217 17.83 -0.98 10.45
N PRO A 218 18.91 -1.77 10.58
CA PRO A 218 18.76 -3.13 11.03
C PRO A 218 17.94 -3.06 12.31
N THR A 219 16.89 -3.89 12.40
CA THR A 219 16.21 -4.07 13.67
C THR A 219 17.30 -4.50 14.63
N GLU A 220 17.70 -3.64 15.57
CA GLU A 220 18.58 -4.05 16.66
C GLU A 220 17.89 -5.23 17.31
N GLU A 221 18.43 -6.42 17.04
CA GLU A 221 18.10 -7.62 17.76
C GLU A 221 18.50 -7.30 19.21
N PRO A 222 17.54 -7.20 20.15
CA PRO A 222 17.88 -6.81 21.50
C PRO A 222 18.91 -7.81 22.02
N ALA A 223 20.02 -7.29 22.54
CA ALA A 223 21.10 -8.04 23.18
C ALA A 223 20.52 -9.18 24.03
N PRO A 224 21.18 -10.35 24.13
CA PRO A 224 20.61 -11.57 24.67
C PRO A 224 20.14 -11.40 26.13
N GLY A 225 18.94 -10.86 26.30
CA GLY A 225 18.11 -10.99 27.49
C GLY A 225 17.54 -12.40 27.56
N PRO A 226 16.82 -12.74 28.62
CA PRO A 226 16.49 -14.13 28.91
C PRO A 226 15.58 -14.75 27.83
N ALA A 227 15.47 -16.08 27.90
CA ALA A 227 15.00 -16.98 26.85
C ALA A 227 13.67 -16.57 26.19
N PRO A 228 13.38 -17.04 24.96
CA PRO A 228 12.26 -16.58 24.12
C PRO A 228 10.88 -16.62 24.79
N GLU A 229 10.68 -17.52 25.74
CA GLU A 229 9.43 -17.65 26.50
C GLU A 229 9.18 -16.50 27.49
N GLU A 230 10.22 -15.89 28.08
CA GLU A 230 10.07 -14.72 28.96
C GLU A 230 9.87 -13.41 28.17
N ARG A 231 10.36 -13.33 26.93
CA ARG A 231 10.22 -12.13 26.09
C ARG A 231 8.81 -11.97 25.51
N ALA A 232 8.15 -13.08 25.16
CA ALA A 232 6.75 -13.05 24.72
C ALA A 232 5.83 -12.56 25.84
N ALA A 233 6.06 -12.99 27.09
CA ALA A 233 5.31 -12.53 28.24
C ALA A 233 5.56 -11.04 28.55
N SER A 234 6.82 -10.57 28.50
CA SER A 234 7.18 -9.19 28.89
C SER A 234 6.79 -8.13 27.84
N ALA A 235 6.93 -8.41 26.54
CA ALA A 235 6.52 -7.49 25.47
C ALA A 235 4.98 -7.35 25.39
N VAL A 236 4.26 -8.45 25.58
CA VAL A 236 2.79 -8.46 25.68
C VAL A 236 2.33 -7.71 26.93
N THR A 237 3.03 -7.84 28.06
CA THR A 237 2.69 -7.15 29.33
C THR A 237 2.90 -5.63 29.24
N SER A 238 3.97 -5.14 28.61
CA SER A 238 4.27 -3.69 28.55
C SER A 238 3.41 -2.89 27.55
N PHE A 239 2.95 -3.53 26.46
CA PHE A 239 2.01 -2.93 25.51
C PHE A 239 0.57 -2.95 26.06
N ALA A 240 0.18 -4.05 26.69
CA ALA A 240 -1.09 -4.17 27.39
C ALA A 240 -1.22 -3.10 28.50
N GLN A 241 -0.23 -2.95 29.39
CA GLN A 241 -0.31 -2.02 30.52
C GLN A 241 -0.41 -0.52 30.16
N ARG A 242 -0.03 -0.10 28.94
CA ARG A 242 -0.05 1.33 28.53
C ARG A 242 -1.35 1.80 27.89
N PHE A 243 -2.23 0.90 27.49
CA PHE A 243 -3.52 1.23 26.83
C PHE A 243 -4.73 0.55 27.48
N ILE A 244 -4.58 -0.07 28.66
CA ILE A 244 -5.67 -0.66 29.43
C ILE A 244 -6.30 0.41 30.35
N PRO A 245 -7.51 0.94 30.07
CA PRO A 245 -8.48 1.09 31.14
C PRO A 245 -8.85 -0.34 31.58
N ALA A 246 -8.77 -0.57 32.89
CA ALA A 246 -9.08 -1.83 33.54
C ALA A 246 -10.36 -2.44 32.97
N GLU A 247 -10.29 -3.71 32.59
CA GLU A 247 -11.39 -4.63 32.26
C GLU A 247 -12.70 -3.95 31.83
N ALA A 248 -12.93 -3.83 30.52
CA ALA A 248 -14.31 -3.78 30.03
C ALA A 248 -14.86 -5.21 30.14
N PRO A 249 -15.84 -5.50 31.02
CA PRO A 249 -16.40 -6.83 31.16
C PRO A 249 -17.43 -7.10 30.05
N GLY A 250 -17.48 -8.34 29.57
CA GLY A 250 -18.77 -9.01 29.34
C GLY A 250 -19.38 -9.09 27.94
N ALA A 251 -18.64 -8.99 26.83
CA ALA A 251 -19.24 -9.22 25.48
C ALA A 251 -18.74 -10.48 24.75
N THR A 252 -17.70 -11.15 25.27
CA THR A 252 -17.13 -12.35 24.62
C THR A 252 -17.86 -13.65 24.95
N ASP A 253 -18.77 -13.64 25.93
CA ASP A 253 -19.43 -14.86 26.40
C ASP A 253 -20.57 -15.32 25.46
N GLU A 254 -21.10 -14.42 24.62
CA GLU A 254 -22.22 -14.72 23.71
C GLU A 254 -21.78 -15.15 22.30
N ILE A 255 -20.60 -14.74 21.85
CA ILE A 255 -20.05 -15.06 20.52
C ILE A 255 -18.71 -15.72 20.72
N ASP A 256 -18.64 -17.04 20.54
CA ASP A 256 -17.39 -17.78 20.63
C ASP A 256 -16.46 -17.51 19.44
N ALA A 257 -15.20 -17.94 19.59
CA ALA A 257 -14.16 -17.74 18.58
C ALA A 257 -14.55 -18.37 17.23
N GLU A 258 -15.23 -19.51 17.24
CA GLU A 258 -15.59 -20.24 16.02
C GLU A 258 -16.70 -19.52 15.24
N THR A 259 -17.69 -19.00 15.95
CA THR A 259 -18.77 -18.17 15.41
C THR A 259 -18.22 -16.88 14.84
N TRP A 260 -17.34 -16.19 15.57
CA TRP A 260 -16.67 -15.00 15.07
C TRP A 260 -15.84 -15.26 13.81
N LEU A 261 -15.03 -16.33 13.80
CA LEU A 261 -14.22 -16.72 12.64
C LEU A 261 -15.06 -17.03 11.41
N ARG A 262 -16.12 -17.82 11.59
CA ARG A 262 -17.05 -18.23 10.52
C ARG A 262 -17.74 -17.02 9.88
N ILE A 263 -18.27 -16.11 10.69
CA ILE A 263 -18.95 -14.90 10.21
C ILE A 263 -17.95 -13.97 9.51
N SER A 264 -16.77 -13.75 10.11
CA SER A 264 -15.73 -12.89 9.53
C SER A 264 -15.25 -13.40 8.17
N ALA A 265 -15.01 -14.71 8.05
CA ALA A 265 -14.61 -15.33 6.79
C ALA A 265 -15.71 -15.22 5.73
N GLY A 266 -16.97 -15.53 6.09
CA GLY A 266 -18.09 -15.45 5.16
C GLY A 266 -18.36 -14.03 4.65
N LEU A 267 -18.21 -13.00 5.51
CA LEU A 267 -18.30 -11.60 5.10
C LEU A 267 -17.33 -11.25 3.96
N ILE A 268 -16.12 -11.83 3.98
CA ILE A 268 -15.07 -11.60 2.98
C ILE A 268 -15.31 -12.46 1.74
N HIS A 269 -15.55 -13.76 1.92
CA HIS A 269 -15.69 -14.74 0.83
C HIS A 269 -16.93 -14.52 -0.02
N GLU A 270 -18.06 -14.24 0.63
CA GLU A 270 -19.32 -13.93 -0.06
C GLU A 270 -19.38 -12.46 -0.53
N ARG A 271 -18.30 -11.69 -0.29
CA ARG A 271 -18.17 -10.28 -0.69
C ARG A 271 -19.36 -9.44 -0.23
N VAL A 272 -19.80 -9.67 1.02
CA VAL A 272 -20.96 -9.00 1.60
C VAL A 272 -20.71 -7.49 1.66
N LYS A 273 -21.52 -6.74 0.92
CA LYS A 273 -21.43 -5.27 0.87
C LYS A 273 -21.70 -4.69 2.25
N ARG A 274 -21.05 -3.57 2.57
CA ARG A 274 -21.16 -2.91 3.89
C ARG A 274 -22.59 -2.70 4.37
N ARG A 275 -23.50 -2.30 3.47
CA ARG A 275 -24.92 -2.07 3.78
C ARG A 275 -25.71 -3.34 4.12
N ASP A 276 -25.22 -4.50 3.69
CA ASP A 276 -25.90 -5.80 3.81
C ASP A 276 -25.30 -6.64 4.97
N ARG A 277 -24.27 -6.14 5.66
CA ARG A 277 -23.55 -6.87 6.72
C ARG A 277 -24.41 -7.19 7.93
N ALA A 278 -25.23 -6.23 8.39
CA ALA A 278 -26.11 -6.45 9.55
C ALA A 278 -27.08 -7.61 9.31
N ALA A 279 -27.76 -7.61 8.15
CA ALA A 279 -28.66 -8.69 7.76
C ALA A 279 -27.93 -10.03 7.61
N TYR A 280 -26.71 -10.02 7.08
CA TYR A 280 -25.88 -11.23 7.00
C TYR A 280 -25.55 -11.78 8.40
N ILE A 281 -25.11 -10.93 9.33
CA ILE A 281 -24.74 -11.32 10.70
C ILE A 281 -25.97 -11.86 11.46
N GLU A 282 -27.11 -11.20 11.35
CA GLU A 282 -28.39 -11.66 11.92
C GLU A 282 -28.81 -13.02 11.38
N ALA A 283 -28.64 -13.25 10.07
CA ALA A 283 -28.90 -14.56 9.45
C ALA A 283 -27.98 -15.67 9.98
N GLN A 284 -26.82 -15.32 10.55
CA GLN A 284 -25.91 -16.26 11.20
C GLN A 284 -26.22 -16.49 12.69
N GLY A 285 -27.32 -15.92 13.19
CA GLY A 285 -27.80 -16.08 14.56
C GLY A 285 -27.19 -15.11 15.56
N VAL A 286 -26.48 -14.07 15.09
CA VAL A 286 -25.84 -13.08 15.94
C VAL A 286 -26.58 -11.73 15.83
N PRO A 287 -27.01 -11.11 16.94
CA PRO A 287 -27.58 -9.76 16.91
C PRO A 287 -26.58 -8.76 16.29
N ALA A 288 -27.04 -7.96 15.32
CA ALA A 288 -26.15 -7.03 14.61
C ALA A 288 -25.51 -5.97 15.53
N ASP A 289 -26.20 -5.61 16.61
CA ASP A 289 -25.77 -4.65 17.63
C ASP A 289 -24.70 -5.21 18.57
N SER A 290 -24.66 -6.53 18.82
CA SER A 290 -23.60 -7.17 19.62
C SER A 290 -22.34 -7.47 18.80
N TRP A 291 -22.46 -7.57 17.47
CA TRP A 291 -21.35 -7.93 16.60
C TRP A 291 -20.18 -6.95 16.61
N GLU A 292 -20.41 -5.64 16.55
CA GLU A 292 -19.31 -4.67 16.48
C GLU A 292 -18.44 -4.70 17.76
N VAL A 293 -19.07 -4.90 18.91
CA VAL A 293 -18.41 -5.04 20.21
C VAL A 293 -17.62 -6.35 20.26
N ALA A 294 -18.22 -7.45 19.83
CA ALA A 294 -17.59 -8.77 19.81
C ALA A 294 -16.44 -8.87 18.80
N ASP A 295 -16.62 -8.35 17.58
CA ASP A 295 -15.59 -8.29 16.55
C ASP A 295 -14.38 -7.49 17.05
N SER A 296 -14.61 -6.33 17.66
CA SER A 296 -13.56 -5.53 18.28
C SER A 296 -12.86 -6.27 19.43
N ALA A 297 -13.58 -7.08 20.21
CA ALA A 297 -13.01 -7.87 21.30
C ALA A 297 -12.17 -9.05 20.80
N TRP A 298 -12.66 -9.77 19.78
CA TRP A 298 -11.95 -10.89 19.18
C TRP A 298 -10.75 -10.46 18.34
N GLN A 299 -10.84 -9.33 17.61
CA GLN A 299 -9.68 -8.73 16.96
C GLN A 299 -8.61 -8.33 17.99
N ARG A 300 -9.02 -7.79 19.14
CA ARG A 300 -8.11 -7.50 20.27
C ARG A 300 -7.45 -8.77 20.81
N ARG A 301 -8.22 -9.83 21.04
CA ARG A 301 -7.70 -11.11 21.54
C ARG A 301 -6.77 -11.79 20.54
N MET A 302 -7.08 -11.72 19.25
CA MET A 302 -6.25 -12.22 18.17
C MET A 302 -4.87 -11.58 18.16
N MET A 303 -4.72 -10.31 18.58
CA MET A 303 -3.39 -9.69 18.68
C MET A 303 -2.50 -10.33 19.75
N SER A 304 -3.07 -10.97 20.77
CA SER A 304 -2.35 -11.61 21.88
C SER A 304 -2.35 -13.15 21.83
N ASP A 305 -3.06 -13.77 20.87
CA ASP A 305 -3.26 -15.22 20.79
C ASP A 305 -2.78 -15.77 19.42
N PRO A 306 -1.55 -16.34 19.35
CA PRO A 306 -0.97 -16.85 18.09
C PRO A 306 -1.75 -18.03 17.48
N GLU A 307 -2.43 -18.83 18.30
CA GLU A 307 -3.24 -19.94 17.82
C GLU A 307 -4.48 -19.40 17.12
N LEU A 308 -5.14 -18.40 17.70
CA LEU A 308 -6.26 -17.70 17.09
C LEU A 308 -5.87 -16.99 15.78
N GLN A 309 -4.68 -16.41 15.70
CA GLN A 309 -4.16 -15.82 14.44
C GLN A 309 -4.04 -16.87 13.33
N THR A 310 -3.48 -18.04 13.66
CA THR A 310 -3.31 -19.14 12.69
C THR A 310 -4.67 -19.63 12.21
N ARG A 311 -5.63 -19.79 13.12
CA ARG A 311 -7.01 -20.18 12.80
C ARG A 311 -7.73 -19.14 11.94
N TYR A 312 -7.53 -17.86 12.21
CA TYR A 312 -8.06 -16.75 11.40
C TYR A 312 -7.50 -16.77 9.98
N ALA A 313 -6.17 -16.87 9.83
CA ALA A 313 -5.54 -16.96 8.52
C ALA A 313 -6.04 -18.17 7.72
N ALA A 314 -6.19 -19.33 8.37
CA ALA A 314 -6.73 -20.53 7.73
C ALA A 314 -8.20 -20.37 7.32
N ALA A 315 -9.03 -19.70 8.13
CA ALA A 315 -10.43 -19.44 7.80
C ALA A 315 -10.58 -18.51 6.58
N MET A 316 -9.68 -17.54 6.42
CA MET A 316 -9.67 -16.60 5.28
C MET A 316 -9.16 -17.21 3.98
N GLN A 317 -8.53 -18.38 4.01
CA GLN A 317 -7.99 -19.07 2.84
C GLN A 317 -8.91 -20.16 2.28
N ARG A 318 -9.93 -20.59 3.04
CA ARG A 318 -10.93 -21.58 2.62
C ARG A 318 -12.04 -20.95 1.79
#